data_AF-A0A939DSK0-F1
#
_entry.id   AF-A0A939DSK0-F1
#
_cell.length_a   1.000
_cell.length_b   1.000
_cell.length_c   1.000
_cell.angle_alpha   90.00
_cell.angle_beta   90.00
_cell.angle_gamma   90.00
#
_symmetry.space_group_name_H-M   'P 1'
#
loop_
_entity.id
_entity.type
_entity.pdbx_description
1 polymer ?
#
loop_
_entity_poly.entity_id
_entity_poly.type
_entity_poly.pdbx_seq_one_letter_code
_entity_poly.pdbx_strand_id
1 'polypeptide(L)' 'MNKRPSTKRNWYVVFAGARPGIYGCWEEVERLAINFPKARYQKFSSRKEAEAAFAECSRVGYDSK' A
#
# COMPACT_ATOMS: atom_id res chain seq x y z
N MET A 1 -30.74 8.25 -9.99
CA MET A 1 -29.44 8.71 -9.47
C MET A 1 -28.75 7.52 -8.83
N ASN A 2 -28.17 6.61 -9.62
CA ASN A 2 -27.63 5.34 -9.10
C ASN A 2 -26.14 5.33 -9.38
N LYS A 3 -25.33 5.67 -8.36
CA LYS A 3 -23.87 5.55 -8.44
C LYS A 3 -23.54 4.07 -8.61
N ARG A 4 -23.37 3.63 -9.86
CA ARG A 4 -22.74 2.35 -10.19
C ARG A 4 -21.47 2.25 -9.34
N PRO A 5 -21.27 1.19 -8.53
CA PRO A 5 -19.98 0.97 -7.89
C PRO A 5 -19.02 0.67 -9.04
N SER A 6 -18.43 1.73 -9.59
CA SER A 6 -17.35 1.61 -10.53
C SER A 6 -16.27 0.93 -9.71
N THR A 7 -16.04 -0.34 -10.04
CA THR A 7 -15.12 -1.28 -9.42
C THR A 7 -13.69 -0.80 -9.64
N LYS A 8 -13.40 0.43 -9.20
CA LYS A 8 -12.07 1.00 -9.11
C LYS A 8 -11.38 0.16 -8.07
N ARG A 9 -10.64 -0.85 -8.56
CA ARG A 9 -9.81 -1.71 -7.73
C ARG A 9 -8.76 -0.80 -7.11
N ASN A 10 -9.01 -0.41 -5.87
CA ASN A 10 -8.05 0.36 -5.10
C ASN A 10 -6.96 -0.61 -4.66
N TRP A 11 -5.73 -0.35 -5.08
CA TRP A 11 -4.56 -1.11 -4.69
C TRP A 11 -3.91 -0.41 -3.51
N TYR A 12 -3.64 -1.15 -2.45
CA TYR A 12 -3.02 -0.63 -1.25
C TYR A 12 -1.60 -1.17 -1.19
N VAL A 13 -0.62 -0.28 -1.10
CA VAL A 13 0.80 -0.65 -1.03
C VAL A 13 1.28 -0.33 0.37
N VAL A 14 1.87 -1.32 1.03
CA VAL A 14 2.55 -1.17 2.32
C VAL A 14 4.05 -1.12 2.04
N PHE A 15 4.63 0.05 2.22
CA PHE A 15 6.06 0.31 2.09
C PHE A 15 6.83 -0.06 3.36
N ALA A 16 6.25 0.24 4.52
CA ALA A 16 6.79 -0.09 5.83
C ALA A 16 5.66 -0.55 6.75
N GLY A 17 5.90 -1.59 7.54
CA GLY A 17 4.90 -2.19 8.41
C GLY A 17 5.28 -3.63 8.76
N ALA A 18 4.35 -4.39 9.34
CA ALA A 18 4.59 -5.80 9.69
C ALA A 18 4.97 -6.65 8.48
N ARG A 19 4.29 -6.41 7.35
CA ARG A 19 4.43 -7.15 6.10
C ARG A 19 4.34 -6.16 4.93
N PRO A 20 5.48 -5.71 4.38
CA PRO A 20 5.49 -4.87 3.20
C PRO A 20 5.01 -5.67 1.97
N GLY A 21 4.14 -5.08 1.17
CA GLY A 21 3.51 -5.76 0.03
C GLY A 21 2.35 -4.97 -0.57
N ILE A 22 1.77 -5.51 -1.64
CA ILE A 22 0.65 -4.92 -2.37
C ILE A 22 -0.60 -5.75 -2.06
N TYR A 23 -1.64 -5.08 -1.57
CA TYR A 23 -2.89 -5.67 -1.10
C TYR A 23 -4.08 -5.11 -1.87
N GLY A 24 -5.09 -5.94 -2.08
CA GLY A 24 -6.38 -5.54 -2.64
C GLY A 24 -7.41 -5.12 -1.58
N CYS A 25 -7.12 -5.35 -0.30
CA CYS A 25 -8.04 -5.17 0.81
C CYS A 25 -7.51 -4.15 1.82
N TRP A 26 -8.34 -3.17 2.17
CA TRP A 26 -8.00 -2.19 3.20
C TRP A 26 -7.88 -2.83 4.60
N GLU A 27 -8.77 -3.75 4.95
CA GLU A 27 -8.81 -4.37 6.29
C GLU A 27 -7.50 -5.08 6.67
N GLU A 28 -6.85 -5.74 5.71
CA GLU A 28 -5.53 -6.34 5.93
C GLU A 28 -4.46 -5.27 6.14
N VAL A 29 -4.46 -4.22 5.31
CA VAL A 29 -3.50 -3.12 5.36
C VAL A 29 -3.61 -2.34 6.67
N GLU A 30 -4.83 -2.08 7.12
CA GLU A 30 -5.13 -1.44 8.40
C GLU A 30 -4.51 -2.22 9.55
N ARG A 31 -4.72 -3.54 9.62
CA ARG A 31 -4.16 -4.37 10.71
C ARG A 31 -2.63 -4.40 10.67
N LEU A 32 -2.04 -4.38 9.48
CA LEU A 32 -0.59 -4.40 9.27
C LEU A 32 0.06 -3.03 9.51
N ALA A 33 -0.67 -1.93 9.33
CA ALA A 33 -0.15 -0.57 9.41
C ALA A 33 -0.50 0.15 10.72
N ILE A 34 -1.73 0.05 11.22
CA ILE A 34 -2.17 0.76 12.44
C ILE A 34 -1.38 0.31 13.67
N ASN A 35 -1.01 -0.97 13.74
CA ASN A 35 -0.24 -1.49 14.86
C ASN A 35 1.26 -1.10 14.83
N PHE A 36 1.71 -0.41 13.78
CA PHE A 36 3.13 -0.10 13.58
C PHE A 36 3.37 1.42 13.56
N PRO A 37 4.10 1.98 14.56
CA PRO A 37 4.31 3.43 14.68
C PRO A 37 5.17 4.03 13.55
N LYS A 38 5.73 3.21 12.68
CA LYS A 38 6.48 3.63 11.48
C LYS A 38 5.91 3.03 10.19
N ALA A 39 4.64 2.63 10.19
CA ALA A 39 4.03 2.10 8.99
C ALA A 39 3.89 3.19 7.92
N ARG A 40 4.29 2.85 6.69
CA ARG A 40 4.07 3.66 5.50
C ARG A 40 3.24 2.83 4.55
N TYR A 41 2.05 3.33 4.21
CA TYR A 41 1.20 2.73 3.21
C TYR A 41 0.60 3.81 2.32
N GLN A 42 0.20 3.43 1.12
CA GLN A 42 -0.33 4.36 0.13
C GLN A 42 -1.30 3.65 -0.81
N LYS A 43 -2.37 4.35 -1.17
CA LYS A 43 -3.41 3.82 -2.06
C LYS A 43 -3.17 4.30 -3.49
N PHE A 44 -3.32 3.39 -4.44
CA PHE A 44 -3.22 3.65 -5.86
C PHE A 44 -4.47 3.15 -6.56
N SER A 45 -4.85 3.85 -7.64
CA SER A 45 -5.96 3.40 -8.50
C SER A 45 -5.51 2.40 -9.56
N SER A 46 -4.20 2.14 -9.65
CA SER A 46 -3.56 1.36 -10.70
C SER A 46 -2.50 0.43 -10.13
N ARG A 47 -2.54 -0.85 -10.53
CA ARG A 47 -1.56 -1.86 -10.09
C ARG A 47 -0.13 -1.49 -10.49
N LYS A 48 0.02 -0.92 -11.69
CA LYS A 48 1.32 -0.55 -12.27
C LYS A 48 2.01 0.57 -11.46
N GLU A 49 1.23 1.57 -11.03
CA GLU A 49 1.71 2.61 -10.10
C GLU A 49 2.03 2.04 -8.72
N ALA A 50 1.20 1.14 -8.21
CA ALA A 50 1.43 0.47 -6.95
C ALA A 50 2.76 -0.32 -6.94
N GLU A 51 3.02 -1.11 -7.99
CA GLU A 51 4.26 -1.87 -8.17
C GLU A 51 5.48 -0.96 -8.31
N ALA A 52 5.34 0.14 -9.08
CA ALA A 52 6.42 1.12 -9.25
C ALA A 52 6.77 1.82 -7.94
N ALA A 53 5.78 2.29 -7.19
CA ALA A 53 6.00 2.94 -5.92
C ALA A 53 6.62 1.99 -4.89
N PHE A 54 6.20 0.71 -4.89
CA PHE A 54 6.78 -0.30 -4.00
C PHE A 54 8.26 -0.55 -4.34
N ALA A 55 8.57 -0.71 -5.63
CA ALA A 55 9.94 -0.87 -6.11
C ALA A 55 10.81 0.35 -5.80
N GLU A 56 10.30 1.56 -6.00
CA GLU A 56 10.98 2.82 -5.69
C GLU A 56 11.27 2.95 -4.19
N CYS A 57 10.30 2.61 -3.33
CA CYS A 57 10.51 2.64 -1.89
C CYS A 57 11.54 1.60 -1.40
N SER A 58 11.67 0.46 -2.07
CA SER A 58 12.70 -0.54 -1.74
C SER A 58 14.13 -0.09 -2.10
N ARG A 59 14.25 0.88 -3.01
CA ARG A 59 15.53 1.39 -3.52
C ARG A 59 16.13 2.44 -2.59
N VAL A 60 15.31 3.07 -1.75
CA VAL A 60 15.78 3.82 -0.59
C VAL A 60 16.17 2.78 0.45
N GLY A 61 17.45 2.41 0.42
CA GLY A 61 18.08 1.62 1.47
C GLY A 61 17.65 2.17 2.81
N TYR A 62 17.05 1.30 3.64
CA TYR A 62 16.87 1.57 5.05
C TYR A 62 18.28 1.74 5.61
N ASP A 63 18.67 3.01 5.73
CA ASP A 63 19.91 3.51 6.29
C ASP A 63 20.34 2.64 7.47
N SER A 64 21.27 1.72 7.19
CA SER A 64 22.02 1.05 8.25
C SER A 64 23.12 2.04 8.60
N LYS A 65 22.97 2.63 9.79
CA LYS A 65 24.02 3.41 10.46
C LYS A 65 25.38 2.73 10.41
#